data_AF-A0A6N7M1W2-F1
#
_entry.id   AF-A0A6N7M1W2-F1
#
_cell.length_a   1.000
_cell.length_b   1.000
_cell.length_c   1.000
_cell.angle_alpha   90.00
_cell.angle_beta   90.00
_cell.angle_gamma   90.00
#
_symmetry.space_group_name_H-M   'P 1'
#
loop_
_entity.id
_entity.type
_entity.pdbx_description
1 polymer ?
#
loop_
_entity_poly.entity_id
_entity_poly.type
_entity_poly.pdbx_seq_one_letter_code
_entity_poly.pdbx_strand_id
1 'polypeptide(L)'
;GFQAEGAAPIVRGYPIKKPRTIATAIRIGNPASWKRAEEARDESKGVIDTVTDKQIIEAYKMLSSVEGLFVEPASAAGVAGLIKYVRKGYFSRTSTIVCILTGHGLKDPDRAIKVARKVRVVKADLKSVVRLMRL
;
A
#
# COMPACT_ATOMS: atom_id res chain seq x y z
N GLY A 1 10.07 -8.01 -1.19
CA GLY A 1 9.91 -6.92 -0.21
C GLY A 1 9.66 -5.61 -0.93
N PHE A 2 8.85 -4.72 -0.35
CA PHE A 2 8.56 -3.41 -0.95
C PHE A 2 8.71 -2.29 0.07
N GLN A 3 9.43 -1.23 -0.29
CA GLN A 3 9.58 -0.02 0.51
C GLN A 3 8.82 1.13 -0.14
N ALA A 4 8.36 2.10 0.65
CA ALA A 4 7.88 3.36 0.09
C ALA A 4 9.06 4.16 -0.49
N GLU A 5 8.90 4.75 -1.68
CA GLU A 5 10.00 5.39 -2.43
C GLU A 5 10.80 6.41 -1.60
N GLY A 6 10.12 7.25 -0.80
CA GLY A 6 10.76 8.25 0.05
C GLY A 6 11.35 7.69 1.36
N ALA A 7 11.27 6.38 1.59
CA ALA A 7 11.80 5.67 2.74
C ALA A 7 12.35 4.28 2.33
N ALA A 8 13.11 4.24 1.23
CA ALA A 8 13.65 3.02 0.63
C ALA A 8 15.17 2.82 0.77
N PRO A 9 15.73 2.81 1.98
CA PRO A 9 17.18 2.75 2.17
C PRO A 9 17.82 1.46 1.61
N ILE A 10 17.15 0.30 1.73
CA ILE A 10 17.69 -0.98 1.23
C ILE A 10 17.79 -0.95 -0.29
N VAL A 11 16.77 -0.43 -0.97
CA VAL A 11 16.81 -0.29 -2.44
C VAL A 11 17.86 0.71 -2.89
N ARG A 12 18.08 1.78 -2.12
CA ARG A 12 19.06 2.83 -2.44
C ARG A 12 20.51 2.47 -2.07
N GLY A 13 20.71 1.47 -1.22
CA GLY A 13 22.03 1.06 -0.75
C GLY A 13 22.67 2.01 0.29
N TYR A 14 21.91 2.97 0.84
CA TYR A 14 22.40 3.88 1.88
C TYR A 14 21.28 4.38 2.82
N PRO A 15 21.60 4.72 4.08
CA PRO A 15 20.60 5.24 5.02
C PRO A 15 19.96 6.56 4.56
N ILE A 16 18.64 6.67 4.68
CA ILE A 16 17.86 7.87 4.38
C ILE A 16 17.66 8.67 5.67
N LYS A 17 18.32 9.83 5.79
CA LYS A 17 18.25 10.66 7.01
C LYS A 17 16.86 11.22 7.33
N LYS A 18 16.04 11.49 6.30
CA LYS A 18 14.71 12.10 6.44
C LYS A 18 13.66 11.28 5.66
N PRO A 19 13.32 10.06 6.12
CA PRO A 19 12.38 9.21 5.40
C PRO A 19 10.99 9.86 5.35
N ARG A 20 10.37 9.86 4.17
CA ARG A 20 9.03 10.44 3.94
C ARG A 20 8.14 9.44 3.22
N THR A 21 6.99 9.16 3.81
CA THR A 21 5.91 8.39 3.19
C THR A 21 4.65 8.57 4.02
N ILE A 22 3.49 8.41 3.38
CA ILE A 22 2.21 8.24 4.07
C ILE A 22 2.13 6.95 4.92
N ALA A 23 2.93 5.93 4.60
CA ALA A 23 2.91 4.62 5.23
C ALA A 23 3.83 4.63 6.45
N THR A 24 3.31 5.15 7.57
CA THR A 24 4.08 5.45 8.78
C THR A 24 4.84 4.24 9.33
N ALA A 25 4.27 3.04 9.30
CA ALA A 25 4.90 1.82 9.82
C ALA A 25 6.16 1.38 9.04
N ILE A 26 6.33 1.84 7.79
CA ILE A 26 7.52 1.58 6.97
C ILE A 26 8.33 2.85 6.68
N ARG A 27 8.08 3.94 7.42
CA ARG A 27 8.84 5.20 7.33
C ARG A 27 10.18 5.08 8.06
N ILE A 28 11.03 4.15 7.60
CA ILE A 28 12.30 3.79 8.24
C ILE A 28 13.45 4.15 7.30
N GLY A 29 14.38 4.97 7.81
CA GLY A 29 15.56 5.42 7.06
C GLY A 29 16.80 4.56 7.24
N ASN A 30 16.90 3.79 8.32
CA ASN A 30 18.02 2.90 8.61
C ASN A 30 17.50 1.62 9.31
N PRO A 31 17.12 0.57 8.55
CA PRO A 31 16.52 -0.63 9.10
C PRO A 31 17.51 -1.43 9.96
N ALA A 32 17.11 -1.79 11.18
CA ALA A 32 17.95 -2.56 12.09
C ALA A 32 18.36 -3.94 11.53
N SER A 33 17.49 -4.56 10.72
CA SER A 33 17.72 -5.88 10.12
C SER A 33 18.11 -5.81 8.64
N TRP A 34 18.84 -4.76 8.22
CA TRP A 34 19.21 -4.53 6.82
C TRP A 34 19.87 -5.75 6.17
N LYS A 35 20.97 -6.24 6.75
CA LYS A 35 21.72 -7.37 6.19
C LYS A 35 20.86 -8.62 6.03
N ARG A 36 20.05 -8.95 7.05
CA ARG A 36 19.12 -10.08 7.00
C ARG A 36 18.07 -9.95 5.90
N ALA A 37 17.64 -8.73 5.58
CA ALA A 37 16.70 -8.49 4.48
C ALA A 37 17.37 -8.70 3.11
N GLU A 38 18.64 -8.30 2.95
CA GLU A 38 19.42 -8.57 1.74
C GLU A 38 19.72 -10.06 1.58
N GLU A 39 20.16 -10.72 2.64
CA GLU A 39 20.36 -12.18 2.68
C GLU A 39 19.09 -12.92 2.27
N ALA A 40 17.94 -12.60 2.88
CA ALA A 40 16.65 -13.20 2.52
C ALA A 40 16.25 -12.93 1.06
N ARG A 41 16.56 -11.75 0.50
CA ARG A 41 16.33 -11.45 -0.92
C ARG A 41 17.20 -12.34 -1.80
N ASP A 42 18.48 -12.44 -1.49
CA ASP A 42 19.47 -13.11 -2.34
C ASP A 42 19.28 -14.64 -2.31
N GLU A 43 19.09 -15.21 -1.13
CA GLU A 43 18.81 -16.64 -0.94
C GLU A 43 17.51 -17.08 -1.65
N SER A 44 16.45 -16.28 -1.54
CA SER A 44 15.16 -16.56 -2.20
C SER A 44 15.15 -16.25 -3.69
N LYS A 45 16.21 -15.62 -4.22
CA LYS A 45 16.24 -15.02 -5.58
C LYS A 45 15.08 -14.04 -5.80
N GLY A 46 14.64 -13.41 -4.73
CA GLY A 46 13.54 -12.46 -4.70
C GLY A 46 14.01 -11.04 -5.02
N VAL A 47 13.13 -10.09 -4.71
CA VAL A 47 13.40 -8.66 -4.93
C VAL A 47 13.07 -7.86 -3.69
N ILE A 48 13.83 -6.79 -3.47
CA ILE A 48 13.43 -5.66 -2.64
C ILE A 48 13.39 -4.45 -3.56
N ASP A 49 12.20 -3.87 -3.75
CA ASP A 49 11.97 -2.74 -4.67
C ASP A 49 11.11 -1.67 -3.99
N THR A 50 10.87 -0.57 -4.69
CA THR A 50 10.08 0.57 -4.22
C THR A 50 8.70 0.65 -4.86
N VAL A 51 7.78 1.26 -4.11
CA VAL A 51 6.48 1.74 -4.61
C VAL A 51 6.28 3.18 -4.16
N THR A 52 5.61 3.97 -4.99
CA THR A 52 5.26 5.36 -4.67
C THR A 52 4.09 5.42 -3.68
N ASP A 53 3.96 6.51 -2.92
CA ASP A 53 2.79 6.74 -2.06
C ASP A 53 1.46 6.71 -2.86
N LYS A 54 1.49 7.15 -4.12
CA LYS A 54 0.33 7.07 -5.02
C LYS A 54 -0.09 5.62 -5.28
N GLN A 55 0.87 4.73 -5.57
CA GLN A 55 0.61 3.31 -5.77
C GLN A 55 0.14 2.63 -4.49
N ILE A 56 0.70 3.01 -3.33
CA ILE A 56 0.23 2.53 -2.03
C ILE A 56 -1.24 2.91 -1.80
N ILE A 57 -1.63 4.16 -2.09
CA ILE A 57 -3.04 4.59 -1.99
C ILE A 57 -3.96 3.86 -2.97
N GLU A 58 -3.51 3.63 -4.21
CA GLU A 58 -4.28 2.87 -5.21
C GLU A 58 -4.59 1.45 -4.70
N ALA A 59 -3.57 0.74 -4.21
CA ALA A 59 -3.73 -0.60 -3.64
C ALA A 59 -4.58 -0.59 -2.36
N TYR A 60 -4.38 0.38 -1.47
CA TYR A 60 -5.16 0.55 -0.24
C TYR A 60 -6.67 0.72 -0.54
N LYS A 61 -7.00 1.55 -1.53
CA LYS A 61 -8.39 1.75 -1.97
C LYS A 61 -8.96 0.51 -2.65
N MET A 62 -8.17 -0.16 -3.49
CA MET A 62 -8.60 -1.38 -4.16
C MET A 62 -8.94 -2.48 -3.14
N LEU A 63 -8.06 -2.75 -2.15
CA LEU A 63 -8.27 -3.79 -1.14
C LEU A 63 -9.60 -3.62 -0.40
N SER A 64 -9.94 -2.40 -0.02
CA SER A 64 -11.20 -2.12 0.67
C SER A 64 -12.43 -2.16 -0.24
N SER A 65 -12.31 -1.70 -1.49
CA SER A 65 -13.46 -1.58 -2.40
C SER A 65 -13.76 -2.83 -3.22
N VAL A 66 -12.77 -3.69 -3.45
CA VAL A 66 -12.89 -4.91 -4.26
C VAL A 66 -12.91 -6.15 -3.38
N GLU A 67 -12.00 -6.24 -2.41
CA GLU A 67 -11.82 -7.45 -1.57
C GLU A 67 -12.51 -7.34 -0.21
N GLY A 68 -13.01 -6.15 0.16
CA GLY A 68 -13.56 -5.90 1.50
C GLY A 68 -12.51 -5.92 2.62
N LEU A 69 -11.22 -5.81 2.29
CA LEU A 69 -10.11 -5.87 3.25
C LEU A 69 -9.66 -4.47 3.66
N PHE A 70 -9.95 -4.10 4.91
CA PHE A 70 -9.55 -2.81 5.46
C PHE A 70 -8.21 -2.90 6.21
N VAL A 71 -7.14 -2.44 5.55
CA VAL A 71 -5.75 -2.54 6.04
C VAL A 71 -5.13 -1.16 6.26
N GLU A 72 -4.02 -1.07 6.98
CA GLU A 72 -3.24 0.17 7.07
C GLU A 72 -2.41 0.42 5.78
N PRO A 73 -1.97 1.66 5.48
CA PRO A 73 -1.23 1.96 4.25
C PRO A 73 0.05 1.14 4.04
N ALA A 74 0.78 0.84 5.12
CA ALA A 74 1.99 0.03 5.02
C ALA A 74 1.70 -1.41 4.52
N SER A 75 0.59 -2.01 4.95
CA SER A 75 0.16 -3.32 4.49
C SER A 75 -0.19 -3.34 3.00
N ALA A 76 -0.71 -2.23 2.47
CA ALA A 76 -1.00 -2.09 1.05
C ALA A 76 0.25 -2.01 0.16
N ALA A 77 1.44 -1.72 0.72
CA ALA A 77 2.68 -1.61 -0.06
C ALA A 77 3.07 -2.92 -0.75
N GLY A 78 2.82 -4.07 -0.10
CA GLY A 78 3.06 -5.39 -0.69
C GLY A 78 2.19 -5.63 -1.93
N VAL A 79 0.91 -5.28 -1.85
CA VAL A 79 -0.05 -5.41 -2.96
C VAL A 79 0.24 -4.40 -4.07
N ALA A 80 0.63 -3.17 -3.72
CA ALA A 80 1.10 -2.19 -4.70
C ALA A 80 2.32 -2.71 -5.49
N GLY A 81 3.24 -3.37 -4.79
CA GLY A 81 4.39 -4.02 -5.40
C GLY A 81 4.01 -5.21 -6.30
N LEU A 82 3.07 -6.03 -5.86
CA LEU A 82 2.49 -7.09 -6.68
C LEU A 82 1.90 -6.54 -7.98
N ILE A 83 1.05 -5.53 -7.92
CA ILE A 83 0.44 -4.89 -9.10
C ILE A 83 1.53 -4.37 -10.06
N LYS A 84 2.58 -3.71 -9.51
CA LYS A 84 3.73 -3.23 -10.29
C LYS A 84 4.41 -4.36 -11.06
N TYR A 85 4.61 -5.52 -10.44
CA TYR A 85 5.33 -6.65 -11.03
C TYR A 85 4.46 -7.49 -11.98
N VAL A 86 3.16 -7.61 -11.70
CA VAL A 86 2.19 -8.20 -12.65
C VAL A 86 2.16 -7.39 -13.94
N ARG A 87 2.10 -6.05 -13.86
CA ARG A 87 2.16 -5.17 -15.04
C ARG A 87 3.46 -5.29 -15.84
N LYS A 88 4.56 -5.73 -15.20
CA LYS A 88 5.85 -6.00 -15.85
C LYS A 88 5.96 -7.41 -16.43
N GLY A 89 4.96 -8.27 -16.27
CA GLY A 89 5.02 -9.67 -16.70
C GLY A 89 6.01 -10.52 -15.92
N TYR A 90 6.33 -10.15 -14.68
CA TYR A 90 7.36 -10.84 -13.88
C TYR A 90 6.94 -12.25 -13.42
N PHE A 91 5.65 -12.47 -13.19
CA PHE A 91 5.13 -13.74 -12.67
C PHE A 91 4.58 -14.61 -13.79
N SER A 92 4.72 -15.94 -13.63
CA SER A 92 3.98 -16.90 -14.45
C SER A 92 2.48 -16.79 -14.15
N ARG A 93 1.64 -17.10 -15.15
CA ARG A 93 0.18 -17.16 -14.97
C ARG A 93 -0.27 -18.26 -13.99
N THR A 94 0.58 -19.23 -13.71
CA THR A 94 0.31 -20.33 -12.78
C THR A 94 0.86 -20.09 -11.37
N SER A 95 1.45 -18.92 -11.11
CA SER A 95 2.03 -18.61 -9.81
C SER A 95 0.96 -18.39 -8.73
N THR A 96 1.12 -19.06 -7.59
CA THR A 96 0.41 -18.70 -6.35
C THR A 96 1.19 -17.65 -5.60
N ILE A 97 0.54 -16.55 -5.23
CA ILE A 97 1.18 -15.40 -4.58
C ILE A 97 0.48 -15.12 -3.26
N VAL A 98 1.26 -14.98 -2.19
CA VAL A 98 0.77 -14.61 -0.86
C VAL A 98 1.23 -13.19 -0.52
N CYS A 99 0.29 -12.32 -0.16
CA CYS A 99 0.57 -10.96 0.33
C CYS A 99 0.32 -10.90 1.84
N ILE A 100 1.32 -10.45 2.60
CA ILE A 100 1.20 -10.26 4.05
C ILE A 100 0.62 -8.87 4.34
N LEU A 101 -0.58 -8.84 4.91
CA LEU A 101 -1.26 -7.61 5.33
C LEU A 101 -0.97 -7.38 6.82
N THR A 102 0.10 -6.64 7.10
CA THR A 102 0.72 -6.51 8.43
C THR A 102 -0.15 -5.87 9.51
N GLY A 103 -1.20 -5.11 9.16
CA GLY A 103 -2.03 -4.46 10.14
C GLY A 103 -3.38 -3.98 9.63
N HIS A 104 -4.30 -3.87 10.57
CA HIS A 104 -5.68 -3.48 10.34
C HIS A 104 -5.82 -1.97 10.06
N GLY A 105 -6.76 -1.59 9.20
CA GLY A 105 -6.98 -0.19 8.79
C GLY A 105 -7.38 0.75 9.94
N LEU A 106 -7.93 0.19 11.02
CA LEU A 106 -8.28 0.95 12.24
C LEU A 106 -7.07 1.54 12.98
N LYS A 107 -5.84 1.16 12.64
CA LYS A 107 -4.64 1.81 13.18
C LYS A 107 -4.42 3.23 12.64
N ASP A 108 -4.96 3.56 11.47
CA ASP A 108 -4.80 4.88 10.83
C ASP A 108 -6.15 5.40 10.29
N PRO A 109 -7.10 5.74 11.18
CA PRO A 109 -8.43 6.22 10.79
C PRO A 109 -8.36 7.57 10.05
N ASP A 110 -7.40 8.42 10.40
CA ASP A 110 -7.19 9.71 9.73
C ASP A 110 -6.90 9.55 8.24
N ARG A 111 -6.10 8.53 7.88
CA ARG A 111 -5.84 8.23 6.49
C ARG A 111 -7.11 7.80 5.77
N ALA A 112 -7.91 6.94 6.38
CA ALA A 112 -9.18 6.49 5.81
C ALA A 112 -10.10 7.67 5.48
N ILE A 113 -10.22 8.63 6.40
CA ILE A 113 -11.00 9.86 6.18
C ILE A 113 -10.42 10.70 5.03
N LYS A 114 -9.09 10.90 5.00
CA LYS A 114 -8.44 11.73 3.97
C LYS A 114 -8.56 11.16 2.56
N VAL A 115 -8.62 9.84 2.42
CA VAL A 115 -8.66 9.18 1.10
C VAL A 115 -10.08 8.85 0.64
N ALA A 116 -11.04 8.86 1.56
CA ALA A 116 -12.46 8.72 1.26
C ALA A 116 -12.96 9.87 0.37
N ARG A 117 -14.00 9.58 -0.42
CA ARG A 117 -14.67 10.62 -1.22
C ARG A 117 -15.45 11.53 -0.28
N LYS A 118 -15.43 12.85 -0.58
CA LYS A 118 -16.30 13.79 0.11
C LYS A 118 -17.76 13.37 -0.03
N VAL A 119 -18.47 13.35 1.08
CA VAL A 119 -19.91 13.07 1.11
C VAL A 119 -20.64 14.24 0.45
N ARG A 120 -21.57 13.93 -0.45
CA ARG A 120 -22.45 14.94 -1.06
C ARG A 120 -23.64 15.17 -0.13
N VAL A 121 -23.77 16.40 0.36
CA VAL A 121 -24.90 16.81 1.20
C VAL A 121 -26.10 17.09 0.31
N VAL A 122 -27.26 16.53 0.67
CA VAL A 122 -28.55 16.75 0.00
C VAL A 122 -29.63 17.05 1.04
N LYS A 123 -30.78 17.53 0.59
CA LYS A 123 -31.96 17.70 1.47
C LYS A 123 -32.39 16.36 2.05
N ALA A 124 -32.94 16.38 3.26
CA ALA A 124 -33.45 15.22 3.99
C ALA A 124 -34.82 14.77 3.43
N ASP A 125 -34.87 14.49 2.13
CA ASP A 125 -36.06 14.00 1.43
C ASP A 125 -35.70 12.90 0.43
N LEU A 126 -36.63 11.96 0.23
CA LEU A 126 -36.42 10.78 -0.62
C LEU A 126 -36.03 11.16 -2.05
N LYS A 127 -36.66 12.20 -2.61
CA LYS A 127 -36.43 12.65 -3.99
C LYS A 127 -34.99 13.13 -4.19
N SER A 128 -34.45 13.86 -3.22
CA SER A 128 -33.07 14.35 -3.24
C SER A 128 -32.05 13.22 -3.12
N VAL A 129 -32.33 12.19 -2.31
CA VAL A 129 -31.48 11.01 -2.14
C VAL A 129 -31.46 10.14 -3.41
N VAL A 130 -32.63 9.79 -3.95
CA VAL A 130 -32.77 8.97 -5.17
C VAL A 130 -32.01 9.61 -6.34
N ARG A 131 -32.24 10.91 -6.57
CA ARG A 131 -31.54 11.69 -7.60
C ARG A 131 -30.02 11.65 -7.45
N LEU A 132 -29.51 11.66 -6.21
CA LEU A 132 -28.07 11.59 -5.94
C LEU A 132 -27.50 10.20 -6.27
N MET A 133 -28.24 9.14 -5.94
CA MET A 133 -27.82 7.75 -6.15
C MET A 133 -27.87 7.32 -7.62
N ARG A 134 -28.45 8.14 -8.50
CA ARG A 134 -28.74 7.78 -9.91
C ARG A 134 -29.58 6.51 -10.02
N LEU A 135 -30.43 6.30 -9.02
CA LEU A 135 -31.57 5.40 -9.03
C LEU A 135 -32.80 6.20 -9.48
#